data_AF-V4K692-F1
#
_entry.id   AF-V4K692-F1
#
_cell.length_a   1.000
_cell.length_b   1.000
_cell.length_c   1.000
_cell.angle_alpha   90.00
_cell.angle_beta   90.00
_cell.angle_gamma   90.00
#
_symmetry.space_group_name_H-M   'P 1'
#
loop_
_entity.id
_entity.type
_entity.pdbx_description
1 polymer ?
#
loop_
_entity_poly.entity_id
_entity_poly.type
_entity_poly.pdbx_seq_one_letter_code
_entity_poly.pdbx_strand_id
1 'polypeptide(L)'
;MRDCISKIISFTSPRDACVVASVSKTFESAAKSDIVWDKFVPPEYASLVPRSRVFSSKKELYFALCDDPVLIDDGKKSFWLEKASGKRCIMVSAMTLSITWGDNPQYWQWIPCPEARFERVAELIAKTEQCNGFEDVGIEAVVGVTASRRRLVCFDTAMDEQLPIRRRQRRRNIVKPEEREDGWMEVELGEFFNVGGGLSSDEIEMSALQTKLLHWKSGLIIQGIEFRPTKSQ
;
A
#
# COMPACT_ATOMS: atom_id res chain seq x y z
N MET A 1 -17.81 -33.45 -16.59
CA MET A 1 -18.16 -32.16 -17.23
C MET A 1 -17.97 -30.97 -16.27
N ARG A 2 -18.56 -31.00 -15.06
CA ARG A 2 -18.35 -29.95 -14.04
C ARG A 2 -16.86 -29.72 -13.70
N ASP A 3 -16.08 -30.78 -13.52
CA ASP A 3 -14.65 -30.65 -13.20
C ASP A 3 -13.82 -30.02 -14.33
N CYS A 4 -14.17 -30.28 -15.60
CA CYS A 4 -13.54 -29.65 -16.75
C CYS A 4 -13.82 -28.14 -16.77
N ILE A 5 -15.06 -27.74 -16.46
CA ILE A 5 -15.44 -26.32 -16.36
C ILE A 5 -14.71 -25.66 -15.20
N SER A 6 -14.68 -26.27 -14.01
CA SER A 6 -13.92 -25.76 -12.87
C SER A 6 -12.44 -25.60 -13.21
N LYS A 7 -11.85 -26.56 -13.93
CA LYS A 7 -10.45 -26.48 -14.34
C LYS A 7 -10.20 -25.31 -15.30
N ILE A 8 -11.08 -25.07 -16.27
CA ILE A 8 -10.99 -23.91 -17.17
C ILE A 8 -11.10 -22.60 -16.37
N ILE A 9 -12.09 -22.50 -15.47
CA ILE A 9 -12.29 -21.30 -14.64
C ILE A 9 -11.07 -21.04 -13.74
N SER A 10 -10.40 -22.08 -13.24
CA SER A 10 -9.20 -21.94 -12.39
C SER A 10 -8.00 -21.26 -13.07
N PHE A 11 -8.04 -21.10 -14.41
CA PHE A 11 -7.02 -20.37 -15.17
C PHE A 11 -7.45 -18.93 -15.53
N THR A 12 -8.60 -18.48 -15.05
CA THR A 12 -9.11 -17.10 -15.22
C THR A 12 -8.82 -16.25 -13.99
N SER A 13 -9.25 -14.99 -13.95
CA SER A 13 -9.16 -14.19 -12.72
C SER A 13 -10.29 -14.50 -11.72
N PRO A 14 -10.11 -14.21 -10.42
CA PRO A 14 -11.19 -14.29 -9.44
C PRO A 14 -12.44 -13.48 -9.84
N ARG A 15 -12.25 -12.31 -10.47
CA ARG A 15 -13.33 -11.52 -11.07
C ARG A 15 -14.06 -12.30 -12.15
N ASP A 16 -13.34 -12.88 -13.11
CA ASP A 16 -13.94 -13.63 -14.21
C ASP A 16 -14.70 -14.86 -13.70
N ALA A 17 -14.16 -15.56 -12.71
CA ALA A 17 -14.85 -16.67 -12.06
C ALA A 17 -16.20 -16.23 -11.45
N CYS A 18 -16.25 -15.04 -10.83
CA CYS A 18 -17.49 -14.48 -10.30
C CYS A 18 -18.48 -14.09 -11.40
N VAL A 19 -18.00 -13.53 -12.52
CA VAL A 19 -18.84 -13.18 -13.68
C VAL A 19 -19.40 -14.43 -14.37
N VAL A 20 -18.57 -15.46 -14.58
CA VAL A 20 -18.99 -16.73 -15.19
C VAL A 20 -20.03 -17.44 -14.31
N ALA A 21 -19.96 -17.28 -12.99
CA ALA A 21 -20.94 -17.87 -12.07
C ALA A 21 -22.38 -17.39 -12.32
N SER A 22 -22.61 -16.20 -12.89
CA SER A 22 -23.96 -15.70 -13.18
C SER A 22 -24.56 -16.22 -14.49
N VAL A 23 -23.80 -16.98 -15.30
CA VAL A 23 -24.24 -17.42 -16.63
C VAL A 23 -25.25 -18.58 -16.57
N SER A 24 -25.04 -19.56 -15.70
CA SER A 24 -25.95 -20.69 -15.50
C SER A 24 -25.68 -21.41 -14.17
N LYS A 25 -26.63 -22.22 -13.68
CA LYS A 25 -26.44 -23.03 -12.47
C LYS A 25 -25.24 -23.99 -12.56
N THR A 26 -24.91 -24.48 -13.75
CA THR A 26 -23.75 -25.36 -13.96
C THR A 26 -22.45 -24.58 -13.80
N PHE A 27 -22.36 -23.38 -14.38
CA PHE A 27 -21.20 -22.50 -14.21
C PHE A 27 -21.10 -21.95 -12.79
N GLU A 28 -22.22 -21.63 -12.15
CA GLU A 28 -22.28 -21.20 -10.75
C GLU A 28 -21.67 -22.26 -9.83
N SER A 29 -22.11 -23.52 -9.97
CA SER A 29 -21.60 -24.63 -9.17
C SER A 29 -20.10 -24.89 -9.43
N ALA A 30 -19.64 -24.78 -10.69
CA ALA A 30 -18.24 -24.95 -11.03
C ALA A 30 -17.36 -23.81 -10.49
N ALA A 31 -17.80 -22.56 -10.62
CA ALA A 31 -17.09 -21.37 -10.15
C ALA A 31 -16.99 -21.28 -8.62
N LYS A 32 -17.93 -21.89 -7.89
CA LYS A 32 -17.90 -21.98 -6.41
C LYS A 32 -17.05 -23.14 -5.88
N SER A 33 -16.55 -24.01 -6.75
CA SER A 33 -15.77 -25.19 -6.34
C SER A 33 -14.38 -24.80 -5.82
N ASP A 34 -13.92 -25.49 -4.77
CA ASP A 34 -12.56 -25.31 -4.26
C ASP A 34 -11.48 -25.60 -5.31
N ILE A 35 -11.74 -26.43 -6.35
CA ILE A 35 -10.81 -26.62 -7.48
C ILE A 35 -10.38 -25.28 -8.12
N VAL A 36 -11.31 -24.32 -8.18
CA VAL A 36 -11.06 -22.96 -8.68
C VAL A 36 -10.28 -22.15 -7.66
N TRP A 37 -10.77 -22.11 -6.41
CA TRP A 37 -10.22 -21.25 -5.37
C TRP A 37 -8.87 -21.73 -4.82
N ASP A 38 -8.51 -23.00 -5.01
CA ASP A 38 -7.16 -23.56 -4.79
C ASP A 38 -6.09 -22.86 -5.64
N LYS A 39 -6.46 -22.37 -6.83
CA LYS A 39 -5.55 -21.64 -7.71
C LYS A 39 -5.46 -20.17 -7.35
N PHE A 40 -6.52 -19.59 -6.79
CA PHE A 40 -6.59 -18.18 -6.41
C PHE A 40 -6.04 -17.91 -5.00
N VAL A 41 -6.04 -18.93 -4.14
CA VAL A 41 -5.44 -18.89 -2.80
C VAL A 41 -4.31 -19.91 -2.72
N PRO A 42 -3.09 -19.54 -3.18
CA PRO A 42 -1.91 -20.34 -2.97
C PRO A 42 -1.77 -20.85 -1.53
N PRO A 43 -1.28 -22.09 -1.32
CA PRO A 43 -1.16 -22.70 0.00
C PRO A 43 -0.36 -21.85 1.00
N GLU A 44 0.64 -21.11 0.51
CA GLU A 44 1.41 -20.20 1.35
C GLU A 44 0.55 -19.16 2.07
N TYR A 45 -0.55 -18.68 1.47
CA TYR A 45 -1.40 -17.65 2.10
C TYR A 45 -2.26 -18.20 3.21
N ALA A 46 -2.71 -19.46 3.10
CA ALA A 46 -3.45 -20.12 4.16
C ALA A 46 -2.62 -20.23 5.46
N SER A 47 -1.30 -20.33 5.34
CA SER A 47 -0.38 -20.36 6.49
C SER A 47 -0.17 -18.99 7.15
N LEU A 48 -0.46 -17.89 6.44
CA LEU A 48 -0.29 -16.53 6.95
C LEU A 48 -1.47 -16.09 7.82
N VAL A 49 -2.66 -16.65 7.59
CA VAL A 49 -3.86 -16.26 8.33
C VAL A 49 -3.82 -16.82 9.76
N PRO A 50 -4.23 -16.05 10.78
CA PRO A 50 -4.33 -16.55 12.15
C PRO A 50 -5.18 -17.82 12.23
N ARG A 51 -4.66 -18.86 12.91
CA ARG A 51 -5.34 -20.16 13.09
C ARG A 51 -6.69 -20.06 13.81
N SER A 52 -6.96 -18.93 14.47
CA SER A 52 -8.24 -18.65 15.13
C SER A 52 -9.40 -18.44 14.15
N ARG A 53 -9.11 -18.14 12.88
CA ARG A 53 -10.13 -17.97 11.84
C ARG A 53 -10.42 -19.30 11.16
N VAL A 54 -11.65 -19.77 11.29
CA VAL A 54 -12.14 -20.96 10.59
C VAL A 54 -12.99 -20.49 9.41
N PHE A 55 -12.63 -20.91 8.20
CA PHE A 55 -13.37 -20.59 6.98
C PHE A 55 -14.13 -21.82 6.48
N SER A 56 -15.36 -21.60 6.00
CA SER A 56 -16.23 -22.65 5.45
C SER A 56 -15.84 -23.07 4.03
N SER A 57 -15.12 -22.22 3.30
CA SER A 57 -14.65 -22.49 1.93
C SER A 57 -13.40 -21.67 1.59
N LYS A 58 -12.66 -22.07 0.54
CA LYS A 58 -11.51 -21.28 0.06
C LYS A 58 -11.91 -19.96 -0.59
N LYS A 59 -13.15 -19.90 -1.11
CA LYS A 59 -13.75 -18.64 -1.57
C LYS A 59 -13.90 -17.65 -0.43
N GLU A 60 -14.40 -18.09 0.72
CA GLU A 60 -14.53 -17.25 1.91
C GLU A 60 -13.16 -16.79 2.42
N LEU A 61 -12.19 -17.69 2.50
CA LEU A 61 -10.80 -17.35 2.82
C LEU A 61 -10.23 -16.29 1.87
N TYR A 62 -10.47 -16.41 0.57
CA TYR A 62 -10.01 -15.42 -0.41
C TYR A 62 -10.57 -14.03 -0.13
N PHE A 63 -11.88 -13.91 0.10
CA PHE A 63 -12.49 -12.60 0.37
C PHE A 63 -12.07 -12.05 1.73
N ALA A 64 -11.90 -12.89 2.76
CA ALA A 64 -11.33 -12.46 4.02
C ALA A 64 -9.90 -11.91 3.86
N LEU A 65 -9.08 -12.51 3.01
CA LEU A 65 -7.75 -11.99 2.65
C LEU A 65 -7.78 -10.72 1.79
N CYS A 66 -8.89 -10.43 1.11
CA CYS A 66 -9.06 -9.18 0.37
C CYS A 66 -9.49 -8.03 1.29
N ASP A 67 -10.43 -8.32 2.19
CA ASP A 67 -11.12 -7.31 2.98
C ASP A 67 -10.36 -7.01 4.28
N ASP A 68 -9.55 -7.95 4.80
CA ASP A 68 -8.82 -7.78 6.06
C ASP A 68 -7.31 -8.05 5.93
N PRO A 69 -6.46 -7.01 5.98
CA PRO A 69 -5.02 -7.14 5.92
C PRO A 69 -4.43 -7.94 7.09
N VAL A 70 -3.61 -8.93 6.76
CA VAL A 70 -2.96 -9.82 7.73
C VAL A 70 -1.57 -9.31 8.08
N LEU A 71 -1.26 -9.21 9.37
CA LEU A 71 0.09 -8.92 9.83
C LEU A 71 0.98 -10.16 9.72
N ILE A 72 2.14 -9.98 9.08
CA ILE A 72 3.16 -11.01 8.87
C ILE A 72 4.52 -10.45 9.31
N ASP A 73 5.53 -11.33 9.35
CA ASP A 73 6.91 -10.94 9.69
C ASP A 73 6.99 -10.19 11.03
N ASP A 74 6.38 -10.77 12.06
CA ASP A 74 6.33 -10.19 13.42
C ASP A 74 5.74 -8.77 13.46
N GLY A 75 4.68 -8.55 12.67
CA GLY A 75 3.98 -7.26 12.60
C GLY A 75 4.69 -6.19 11.78
N LYS A 76 5.81 -6.51 11.12
CA LYS A 76 6.56 -5.55 10.30
C LYS A 76 5.95 -5.33 8.91
N LYS A 77 5.14 -6.27 8.44
CA LYS A 77 4.49 -6.21 7.14
C LYS A 77 3.02 -6.54 7.27
N SER A 78 2.20 -5.92 6.43
CA SER A 78 0.77 -6.22 6.29
C SER A 78 0.51 -6.73 4.89
N PHE A 79 -0.33 -7.76 4.74
CA PHE A 79 -0.55 -8.49 3.50
C PHE A 79 -2.04 -8.63 3.21
N TRP A 80 -2.44 -8.41 1.95
CA TRP A 80 -3.80 -8.68 1.48
C TRP A 80 -3.81 -8.99 -0.02
N LEU A 81 -4.96 -9.44 -0.53
CA LEU A 81 -5.15 -9.72 -1.95
C LEU A 81 -5.93 -8.61 -2.65
N GLU A 82 -5.51 -8.26 -3.86
CA GLU A 82 -6.30 -7.41 -4.74
C GLU A 82 -7.48 -8.22 -5.30
N LYS A 83 -8.70 -7.74 -5.01
CA LYS A 83 -9.95 -8.50 -5.18
C LYS A 83 -10.26 -8.93 -6.61
N ALA A 84 -9.81 -8.19 -7.62
CA ALA A 84 -10.12 -8.51 -9.01
C ALA A 84 -9.20 -9.59 -9.59
N SER A 85 -7.90 -9.46 -9.32
CA SER A 85 -6.84 -10.25 -9.94
C SER A 85 -6.29 -11.35 -9.02
N GLY A 86 -6.50 -11.25 -7.70
CA GLY A 86 -5.88 -12.12 -6.71
C GLY A 86 -4.38 -11.91 -6.56
N LYS A 87 -3.83 -10.83 -7.12
CA LYS A 87 -2.42 -10.48 -6.93
C LYS A 87 -2.20 -9.94 -5.51
N ARG A 88 -0.98 -10.14 -5.03
CA ARG A 88 -0.57 -9.75 -3.68
C ARG A 88 -0.40 -8.24 -3.55
N CYS A 89 -0.90 -7.70 -2.45
CA CYS A 89 -0.58 -6.38 -1.94
C CYS A 89 0.19 -6.52 -0.62
N ILE A 90 1.19 -5.67 -0.41
CA ILE A 90 1.99 -5.67 0.82
C ILE A 90 2.17 -4.24 1.28
N MET A 91 2.00 -3.97 2.57
CA MET A 91 2.47 -2.76 3.20
C MET A 91 3.68 -3.08 4.09
N VAL A 92 4.72 -2.27 4.02
CA VAL A 92 5.90 -2.35 4.87
C VAL A 92 5.80 -1.25 5.93
N SER A 93 5.92 -1.61 7.20
CA SER A 93 5.84 -0.68 8.33
C SER A 93 6.92 0.39 8.25
N ALA A 94 6.58 1.62 8.63
CA ALA A 94 7.55 2.70 8.80
C ALA A 94 8.72 2.30 9.71
N MET A 95 8.52 1.40 10.69
CA MET A 95 9.58 0.92 11.59
C MET A 95 10.69 0.14 10.88
N THR A 96 10.41 -0.43 9.71
CA THR A 96 11.41 -1.16 8.91
C THR A 96 12.02 -0.34 7.80
N LEU A 97 11.54 0.89 7.60
CA LEU A 97 12.03 1.78 6.57
C LEU A 97 13.22 2.57 7.10
N SER A 98 14.22 2.78 6.26
CA SER A 98 15.30 3.71 6.56
C SER A 98 14.78 5.13 6.42
N ILE A 99 14.41 5.78 7.53
CA ILE A 99 13.97 7.18 7.58
C ILE A 99 15.17 8.04 7.98
N THR A 100 15.45 9.09 7.21
CA THR A 100 16.53 10.04 7.54
C THR A 100 16.29 10.67 8.91
N TRP A 101 17.26 10.49 9.82
CA TRP A 101 17.18 10.88 11.23
C TRP A 101 16.06 10.21 12.04
N GLY A 102 15.49 9.09 11.57
CA GLY A 102 14.36 8.40 12.23
C GLY A 102 14.69 7.85 13.64
N ASP A 103 15.98 7.70 13.96
CA ASP A 103 16.52 7.34 15.26
C ASP A 103 16.76 8.55 16.18
N ASN A 104 16.67 9.77 15.65
CA ASN A 104 16.90 10.99 16.40
C ASN A 104 15.59 11.50 17.03
N PRO A 105 15.46 11.45 18.37
CA PRO A 105 14.24 11.86 19.09
C PRO A 105 14.01 13.38 19.08
N GLN A 106 14.89 14.17 18.46
CA GLN A 106 14.63 15.59 18.19
C GLN A 106 13.73 15.81 16.98
N TYR A 107 13.70 14.85 16.05
CA TYR A 107 12.99 14.94 14.77
C TYR A 107 11.87 13.92 14.63
N TRP A 108 12.04 12.72 15.20
CA TRP A 108 11.04 11.67 15.06
C TRP A 108 10.68 11.09 16.41
N GLN A 109 9.40 10.76 16.56
CA GLN A 109 8.94 9.88 17.63
C GLN A 109 8.13 8.74 17.04
N TRP A 110 8.22 7.59 17.69
CA TRP A 110 7.42 6.42 17.34
C TRP A 110 6.24 6.39 18.31
N ILE A 111 5.01 6.48 17.81
CA ILE A 111 3.80 6.53 18.65
C ILE A 111 2.87 5.35 18.35
N PRO A 112 2.11 4.87 19.35
CA PRO A 112 0.99 3.97 19.07
C PRO A 112 -0.11 4.73 18.32
N CYS A 113 -0.73 4.10 17.32
CA CYS A 113 -1.84 4.65 16.57
C CYS A 113 -2.88 3.55 16.31
N PRO A 114 -3.98 3.48 17.08
CA PRO A 114 -5.01 2.45 16.92
C PRO A 114 -5.68 2.44 15.54
N GLU A 115 -5.70 3.58 14.86
CA GLU A 115 -6.23 3.75 13.51
C GLU A 115 -5.27 3.27 12.42
N ALA A 116 -4.00 3.01 12.77
CA ALA A 116 -3.01 2.49 11.86
C ALA A 116 -3.05 0.96 11.77
N ARG A 117 -2.58 0.41 10.64
CA ARG A 117 -2.45 -1.06 10.49
C ARG A 117 -1.32 -1.65 11.33
N PHE A 118 -0.36 -0.83 11.75
CA PHE A 118 0.79 -1.26 12.52
C PHE A 118 0.72 -0.69 13.94
N GLU A 119 1.28 -1.42 14.91
CA GLU A 119 1.26 -1.00 16.32
C GLU A 119 1.86 0.38 16.52
N ARG A 120 2.91 0.73 15.76
CA ARG A 120 3.62 2.01 15.86
C ARG A 120 3.80 2.65 14.50
N VAL A 121 3.69 3.97 14.49
CA VAL A 121 3.89 4.84 13.32
C VAL A 121 4.98 5.88 13.61
N ALA A 122 5.61 6.40 12.56
CA ALA A 122 6.62 7.45 12.67
C ALA A 122 5.94 8.82 12.62
N GLU A 123 6.10 9.63 13.66
CA GLU A 123 5.65 11.02 13.66
C GLU A 123 6.86 11.96 13.60
N LEU A 124 6.85 12.84 12.60
CA LEU A 124 7.81 13.93 12.50
C LEU A 124 7.44 15.00 13.53
N ILE A 125 8.28 15.10 14.55
CA ILE A 125 8.19 16.13 15.59
C ILE A 125 9.18 17.24 15.28
N ALA A 126 8.82 18.47 15.63
CA ALA A 126 9.77 19.55 15.61
C ALA A 126 9.78 20.23 16.97
N LYS A 127 10.92 20.13 17.66
CA LYS A 127 11.10 20.63 19.03
C LYS A 127 11.55 22.10 19.09
N THR A 128 11.30 22.89 18.04
CA THR A 128 11.65 24.32 18.02
C THR A 128 10.39 25.17 18.07
N GLU A 129 10.47 26.38 18.65
CA GLU A 129 9.33 27.30 18.77
C GLU A 129 8.84 27.84 17.41
N GLN A 130 9.58 27.59 16.32
CA GLN A 130 9.27 28.05 14.96
C GLN A 130 9.21 26.87 13.99
N CYS A 131 8.12 26.10 14.10
CA CYS A 131 7.80 25.03 13.18
C CYS A 131 6.53 25.38 12.40
N ASN A 132 6.58 25.25 11.09
CA ASN A 132 5.42 25.43 10.23
C ASN A 132 4.79 24.06 9.97
N GLY A 133 3.48 24.04 9.71
CA GLY A 133 2.80 22.84 9.20
C GLY A 133 3.23 22.48 7.77
N PHE A 134 2.38 21.72 7.08
CA PHE A 134 2.61 21.38 5.66
C PHE A 134 2.02 22.38 4.67
N GLU A 135 1.56 23.53 5.15
CA GLU A 135 1.13 24.68 4.34
C GLU A 135 2.32 25.19 3.49
N ASP A 136 2.07 25.49 2.21
CA ASP A 136 2.97 26.09 1.21
C ASP A 136 4.24 25.34 0.74
N VAL A 137 4.75 24.32 1.45
CA VAL A 137 6.03 23.65 1.12
C VAL A 137 5.88 22.12 1.07
N GLY A 138 6.15 21.52 -0.10
CA GLY A 138 6.12 20.06 -0.27
C GLY A 138 7.32 19.34 0.37
N ILE A 139 7.14 18.06 0.69
CA ILE A 139 8.18 17.15 1.19
C ILE A 139 8.75 16.38 -0.01
N GLU A 140 10.07 16.28 -0.13
CA GLU A 140 10.67 15.35 -1.10
C GLU A 140 10.58 13.93 -0.54
N ALA A 141 9.72 13.11 -1.14
CA ALA A 141 9.65 11.68 -0.86
C ALA A 141 10.45 10.94 -1.95
N VAL A 142 11.40 10.13 -1.51
CA VAL A 142 12.18 9.26 -2.38
C VAL A 142 11.92 7.83 -1.96
N VAL A 143 11.56 6.98 -2.92
CA VAL A 143 11.53 5.52 -2.73
C VAL A 143 12.57 4.94 -3.67
N GLY A 144 13.64 4.38 -3.10
CA GLY A 144 14.65 3.69 -3.86
C GLY A 144 14.43 2.18 -3.79
N VAL A 145 14.16 1.55 -4.93
CA VAL A 145 14.45 0.13 -5.18
C VAL A 145 15.27 0.11 -6.47
N THR A 146 16.58 0.33 -6.35
CA THR A 146 17.57 0.33 -7.46
C THR A 146 17.35 1.37 -8.60
N ALA A 147 16.26 2.13 -8.59
CA ALA A 147 16.01 3.28 -9.47
C ALA A 147 15.39 4.43 -8.64
N SER A 148 16.17 5.48 -8.39
CA SER A 148 15.81 6.62 -7.54
C SER A 148 14.86 7.60 -8.26
N ARG A 149 13.56 7.31 -8.28
CA ARG A 149 12.55 8.32 -8.64
C ARG A 149 12.20 9.16 -7.42
N ARG A 150 12.46 10.47 -7.52
CA ARG A 150 12.13 11.48 -6.51
C ARG A 150 10.78 12.10 -6.84
N ARG A 151 9.86 12.17 -5.87
CA ARG A 151 8.60 12.91 -6.01
C ARG A 151 8.51 13.99 -4.94
N LEU A 152 8.01 15.17 -5.31
CA LEU A 152 7.72 16.22 -4.35
C LEU A 152 6.25 16.11 -3.97
N VAL A 153 5.96 15.83 -2.71
CA VAL A 153 4.61 15.64 -2.18
C VAL A 153 4.15 16.93 -1.51
N CYS A 154 3.06 17.52 -1.98
CA CYS A 154 2.52 18.76 -1.42
C CYS A 154 1.14 18.51 -0.81
N PHE A 155 0.99 18.80 0.49
CA PHE A 155 -0.26 18.63 1.24
C PHE A 155 -1.18 19.85 1.16
N ASP A 156 -0.69 20.96 0.58
CA ASP A 156 -1.47 22.18 0.45
C ASP A 156 -2.56 22.06 -0.63
N THR A 157 -3.79 22.40 -0.25
CA THR A 157 -4.97 22.48 -1.10
C THR A 157 -5.17 23.88 -1.69
N ALA A 158 -4.53 24.90 -1.10
CA ALA A 158 -4.61 26.28 -1.55
C ALA A 158 -3.58 26.55 -2.66
N MET A 159 -4.03 27.27 -3.70
CA MET A 159 -3.19 27.94 -4.69
C MET A 159 -2.63 27.10 -5.86
N ASP A 160 -3.52 26.52 -6.66
CA ASP A 160 -3.22 26.28 -8.08
C ASP A 160 -3.60 27.47 -8.99
N GLU A 161 -4.59 28.29 -8.61
CA GLU A 161 -5.14 29.32 -9.51
C GLU A 161 -4.49 30.70 -9.41
N GLN A 162 -3.81 31.04 -8.31
CA GLN A 162 -3.37 32.43 -8.04
C GLN A 162 -1.84 32.65 -8.17
N LEU A 163 -1.06 31.63 -8.55
CA LEU A 163 0.40 31.74 -8.63
C LEU A 163 0.92 32.20 -10.01
N PRO A 164 1.97 33.05 -10.07
CA PRO A 164 2.57 33.50 -11.33
C PRO A 164 3.07 32.34 -12.21
N ILE A 165 2.94 32.45 -13.53
CA ILE A 165 3.27 31.43 -14.55
C ILE A 165 4.69 30.82 -14.36
N ARG A 166 5.68 31.61 -13.91
CA ARG A 166 7.05 31.12 -13.64
C ARG A 166 7.14 30.13 -12.48
N ARG A 167 6.24 30.18 -11.49
CA ARG A 167 6.16 29.21 -10.39
C ARG A 167 5.48 27.91 -10.82
N ARG A 168 4.52 27.97 -11.74
CA ARG A 168 3.88 26.76 -12.34
C ARG A 168 4.88 25.87 -13.08
N GLN A 169 5.83 26.44 -13.82
CA GLN A 169 6.85 25.66 -14.55
C GLN A 169 7.84 24.92 -13.63
N ARG A 170 8.10 25.42 -12.42
CA ARG A 170 8.97 24.77 -11.42
C ARG A 170 8.30 23.58 -10.70
N ARG A 171 6.98 23.39 -10.86
CA ARG A 171 6.17 22.43 -10.10
C ARG A 171 5.74 21.17 -10.88
N ARG A 172 6.33 20.88 -12.05
CA ARG A 172 5.94 19.72 -12.89
C ARG A 172 6.07 18.34 -12.22
N ASN A 173 6.82 18.24 -11.12
CA ASN A 173 7.04 16.98 -10.37
C ASN A 173 6.36 16.98 -8.99
N ILE A 174 5.41 17.89 -8.75
CA ILE A 174 4.62 17.92 -7.52
C ILE A 174 3.43 16.97 -7.66
N VAL A 175 3.26 16.10 -6.68
CA VAL A 175 2.09 15.23 -6.54
C VAL A 175 1.35 15.61 -5.27
N LYS A 176 0.02 15.59 -5.35
CA LYS A 176 -0.86 15.80 -4.19
C LYS A 176 -1.29 14.44 -3.66
N PRO A 177 -1.23 14.21 -2.34
CA PRO A 177 -1.83 13.02 -1.74
C PRO A 177 -3.34 13.02 -1.94
N GLU A 178 -3.89 11.82 -2.08
CA GLU A 178 -5.33 11.57 -2.11
C GLU A 178 -5.77 11.02 -0.76
N GLU A 179 -6.86 11.55 -0.21
CA GLU A 179 -7.46 11.04 1.02
C GLU A 179 -8.21 9.73 0.74
N ARG A 180 -7.94 8.73 1.57
CA ARG A 180 -8.59 7.42 1.55
C ARG A 180 -9.84 7.43 2.42
N GLU A 181 -10.65 6.38 2.28
CA GLU A 181 -11.86 6.19 3.10
C GLU A 181 -11.57 6.06 4.61
N ASP A 182 -10.35 5.65 4.99
CA ASP A 182 -9.91 5.51 6.38
C ASP A 182 -9.27 6.79 6.94
N GLY A 183 -9.32 7.90 6.21
CA GLY A 183 -8.75 9.20 6.63
C GLY A 183 -7.23 9.30 6.47
N TRP A 184 -6.57 8.22 6.02
CA TRP A 184 -5.15 8.29 5.66
C TRP A 184 -4.97 8.89 4.27
N MET A 185 -3.85 9.57 4.05
CA MET A 185 -3.48 10.07 2.74
C MET A 185 -2.52 9.11 2.03
N GLU A 186 -2.67 8.93 0.72
CA GLU A 186 -1.75 8.15 -0.09
C GLU A 186 -1.26 8.90 -1.33
N VAL A 187 -0.04 8.57 -1.76
CA VAL A 187 0.55 9.15 -2.96
C VAL A 187 1.33 8.07 -3.71
N GLU A 188 1.12 7.97 -5.02
CA GLU A 188 1.88 7.04 -5.85
C GLU A 188 3.31 7.58 -6.05
N LEU A 189 4.29 6.80 -5.60
CA LEU A 189 5.71 7.17 -5.66
C LEU A 189 6.39 6.61 -6.92
N GLY A 190 5.90 5.49 -7.47
CA GLY A 190 6.38 4.94 -8.74
C GLY A 190 5.96 3.51 -9.00
N GLU A 191 6.46 2.96 -10.09
CA GLU A 191 6.28 1.58 -10.52
C GLU A 191 7.66 0.94 -10.72
N PHE A 192 7.78 -0.33 -10.39
CA PHE A 192 8.97 -1.13 -10.62
C PHE A 192 8.58 -2.55 -11.05
N PHE A 193 9.51 -3.23 -11.72
CA PHE A 193 9.32 -4.60 -12.15
C PHE A 193 9.90 -5.56 -11.11
N ASN A 194 9.06 -6.43 -10.56
CA ASN A 194 9.51 -7.50 -9.69
C ASN A 194 9.91 -8.72 -10.53
N VAL A 195 11.19 -8.88 -10.82
CA VAL A 195 11.73 -10.07 -11.48
C VAL A 195 12.02 -11.13 -10.41
N GLY A 196 11.15 -12.14 -10.29
CA GLY A 196 11.43 -13.33 -9.45
C GLY A 196 10.56 -13.54 -8.21
N GLY A 197 9.53 -12.72 -7.98
CA GLY A 197 8.48 -13.02 -6.98
C GLY A 197 8.90 -12.86 -5.51
N GLY A 198 10.16 -12.53 -5.23
CA GLY A 198 10.65 -12.17 -3.91
C GLY A 198 10.70 -10.65 -3.76
N LEU A 199 9.71 -10.06 -3.10
CA LEU A 199 9.92 -8.74 -2.49
C LEU A 199 10.77 -8.96 -1.22
N SER A 200 12.09 -9.07 -1.37
CA SER A 200 12.97 -8.86 -0.22
C SER A 200 12.85 -7.39 0.15
N SER A 201 12.14 -7.13 1.25
CA SER A 201 11.89 -5.80 1.81
C SER A 201 13.16 -5.02 2.14
N ASP A 202 14.31 -5.68 2.07
CA ASP A 202 15.62 -5.22 2.51
C ASP A 202 16.22 -4.13 1.59
N GLU A 203 15.59 -3.83 0.46
CA GLU A 203 16.09 -2.86 -0.54
C GLU A 203 15.30 -1.54 -0.61
N ILE A 204 14.31 -1.30 0.26
CA ILE A 204 13.45 -0.10 0.17
C ILE A 204 13.96 1.00 1.10
N GLU A 205 14.62 2.00 0.52
CA GLU A 205 15.02 3.21 1.24
C GLU A 205 13.99 4.33 1.05
N MET A 206 13.56 4.95 2.17
CA MET A 206 12.70 6.14 2.17
C MET A 206 13.40 7.36 2.74
N SER A 207 13.86 8.27 1.89
CA SER A 207 14.28 9.58 2.38
C SER A 207 13.14 10.59 2.25
N ALA A 208 12.75 11.17 3.37
CA ALA A 208 11.97 12.40 3.42
C ALA A 208 12.96 13.56 3.57
N LEU A 209 13.36 14.17 2.45
CA LEU A 209 14.34 15.26 2.47
C LEU A 209 13.63 16.61 2.64
N GLN A 210 14.13 17.40 3.59
CA GLN A 210 13.72 18.78 3.79
C GLN A 210 14.05 19.60 2.53
N THR A 211 13.04 20.22 1.92
CA THR A 211 13.26 21.12 0.79
C THR A 211 13.83 22.45 1.27
N LYS A 212 15.16 22.64 1.18
CA LYS A 212 16.00 23.87 1.08
C LYS A 212 15.55 25.24 1.68
N LEU A 213 14.46 25.32 2.42
CA LEU A 213 13.88 26.52 3.00
C LEU A 213 13.81 26.31 4.51
N LEU A 214 14.17 27.37 5.24
CA LEU A 214 14.45 27.47 6.68
C LEU A 214 13.25 27.18 7.60
N HIS A 215 12.30 26.35 7.17
CA HIS A 215 11.08 26.04 7.89
C HIS A 215 11.14 24.58 8.34
N TRP A 216 11.26 24.39 9.65
CA TRP A 216 11.08 23.09 10.29
C TRP A 216 9.62 22.67 10.13
N LYS A 217 9.40 21.40 9.78
CA LYS A 217 8.07 20.82 9.59
C LYS A 217 7.79 19.81 10.71
N SER A 218 6.54 19.73 11.13
CA SER A 218 6.08 18.79 12.17
C SER A 218 4.65 18.31 11.88
N GLY A 219 4.27 17.20 12.50
CA GLY A 219 2.92 16.62 12.43
C GLY A 219 2.71 15.64 11.28
N LEU A 220 3.77 15.28 10.53
CA LEU A 220 3.66 14.22 9.52
C LEU A 220 3.67 12.88 10.23
N ILE A 221 2.63 12.10 10.03
CA ILE A 221 2.54 10.73 10.53
C ILE A 221 2.68 9.78 9.33
N ILE A 222 3.64 8.86 9.40
CA ILE A 222 3.91 7.86 8.37
C ILE A 222 3.63 6.48 8.95
N GLN A 223 2.67 5.78 8.34
CA GLN A 223 2.36 4.40 8.67
C GLN A 223 3.27 3.40 7.94
N GLY A 224 3.56 3.63 6.65
CA GLY A 224 4.35 2.70 5.84
C GLY A 224 4.25 2.95 4.34
N ILE A 225 4.87 2.07 3.54
CA ILE A 225 4.72 2.04 2.07
C ILE A 225 3.88 0.85 1.65
N GLU A 226 2.90 1.10 0.77
CA GLU A 226 2.15 0.04 0.10
C GLU A 226 2.70 -0.29 -1.28
N PHE A 227 2.79 -1.57 -1.56
CA PHE A 227 3.09 -2.16 -2.86
C PHE A 227 1.81 -2.79 -3.40
N ARG A 228 1.33 -2.26 -4.52
CA ARG A 228 0.14 -2.73 -5.21
C ARG A 228 0.46 -3.16 -6.62
N PRO A 229 -0.22 -4.20 -7.14
CA PRO A 229 -0.15 -4.54 -8.55
C PRO A 229 -0.60 -3.37 -9.42
N THR A 230 0.07 -3.16 -10.54
CA THR A 230 -0.41 -2.22 -11.56
C THR A 230 -1.70 -2.74 -12.18
N LYS A 231 -2.62 -1.82 -12.49
CA LYS A 231 -3.81 -2.14 -13.28
C LYS A 231 -3.31 -2.51 -14.68
N SER A 232 -3.48 -3.76 -15.09
CA SER A 232 -3.23 -4.15 -16.48
C SER A 232 -4.21 -3.37 -17.36
N GLN A 233 -3.69 -2.56 -18.28
CA GLN A 233 -4.46 -1.90 -19.34
C GLN A 233 -5.09 -2.92 -20.28
#